data_AF-A0A2X3GWU5-F1
#
_entry.id   AF-A0A2X3GWU5-F1
#
_cell.length_a   1.000
_cell.length_b   1.000
_cell.length_c   1.000
_cell.angle_alpha   90.00
_cell.angle_beta   90.00
_cell.angle_gamma   90.00
#
_symmetry.space_group_name_H-M   'P 1'
#
loop_
_entity.id
_entity.type
_entity.pdbx_description
1 polymer ?
#
loop_
_entity_poly.entity_id
_entity_poly.type
_entity_poly.pdbx_seq_one_letter_code
_entity_poly.pdbx_strand_id
1 'polypeptide(L)' 'MYFEGDPLIKQCPIVRTIKNDDAVRTLIAELDMHAAVPLDCLAYRFDLVLRGHRATLFENRTQGAAR' A
#
# COMPACT_ATOMS: atom_id res chain seq x y z
N MET A 1 2.39 2.20 5.41
CA MET A 1 1.25 1.41 5.87
C MET A 1 0.49 2.24 6.88
N TYR A 2 -0.82 2.30 6.74
CA TYR A 2 -1.78 2.89 7.67
C TYR A 2 -2.76 1.81 8.13
N PHE A 3 -3.63 2.10 9.09
CA PHE A 3 -4.57 1.14 9.65
C PHE A 3 -6.01 1.50 9.30
N GLU A 4 -6.83 0.48 9.06
CA GLU A 4 -8.25 0.64 8.77
C GLU A 4 -8.95 1.50 9.83
N GLY A 5 -9.77 2.44 9.36
CA GLY A 5 -10.58 3.32 10.23
C GLY A 5 -9.85 4.51 10.84
N ASP A 6 -8.55 4.69 10.64
CA ASP A 6 -7.81 5.84 11.19
C ASP A 6 -8.31 7.17 10.58
N PRO A 7 -8.93 8.08 11.38
CA PRO A 7 -9.45 9.34 10.89
C PRO A 7 -8.36 10.33 10.46
N LEU A 8 -7.12 10.15 10.93
CA LEU A 8 -6.00 11.04 10.64
C LEU A 8 -5.45 10.87 9.23
N ILE A 9 -5.71 9.73 8.57
CA ILE A 9 -5.30 9.46 7.19
C ILE A 9 -5.76 10.60 6.26
N LYS A 10 -7.00 11.08 6.44
CA LYS A 10 -7.59 12.15 5.63
C LYS A 10 -6.90 13.51 5.81
N GLN A 11 -6.29 13.73 6.97
CA GLN A 11 -5.64 14.99 7.32
C GLN A 11 -4.12 14.96 7.04
N CYS A 12 -3.55 13.77 6.89
CA CYS A 12 -2.10 13.59 6.74
C CYS A 12 -1.55 14.26 5.47
N PRO A 13 -0.63 15.24 5.59
CA PRO A 13 -0.02 15.90 4.44
C PRO A 13 0.77 14.94 3.54
N ILE A 14 1.38 13.91 4.12
CA ILE A 14 2.17 12.90 3.41
C ILE A 14 1.25 12.05 2.53
N VAL A 15 0.12 11.58 3.07
CA VAL A 15 -0.89 10.82 2.29
C VAL A 15 -1.38 11.65 1.10
N ARG A 16 -1.65 12.93 1.34
CA ARG A 16 -2.14 13.87 0.30
C ARG A 16 -1.15 14.15 -0.83
N THR A 17 0.10 13.69 -0.72
CA THR A 17 1.05 13.73 -1.86
C THR A 17 0.67 12.74 -2.97
N ILE A 18 -0.09 11.69 -2.63
CA ILE A 18 -0.62 10.70 -3.57
C ILE A 18 -1.99 11.18 -4.07
N LYS A 19 -2.08 11.54 -5.35
CA LYS A 19 -3.29 12.17 -5.93
C LYS A 19 -4.40 11.19 -6.36
N ASN A 20 -4.21 9.89 -6.11
CA ASN A 20 -5.18 8.85 -6.47
C ASN A 20 -5.66 8.17 -5.18
N ASP A 21 -6.94 8.31 -4.88
CA ASP A 21 -7.57 7.72 -3.69
C ASP A 21 -7.47 6.19 -3.67
N ASP A 22 -7.57 5.54 -4.83
CA ASP A 22 -7.40 4.08 -4.91
C ASP A 22 -5.96 3.67 -4.60
N ALA A 23 -4.96 4.48 -5.01
CA ALA A 23 -3.58 4.24 -4.62
C ALA A 23 -3.37 4.44 -3.11
N VAL A 24 -4.02 5.45 -2.50
CA VAL A 24 -3.99 5.62 -1.04
C VAL A 24 -4.60 4.42 -0.31
N ARG A 25 -5.73 3.89 -0.79
CA ARG A 25 -6.38 2.71 -0.21
C ARG A 25 -5.45 1.49 -0.15
N THR A 26 -4.60 1.28 -1.17
CA THR A 26 -3.61 0.19 -1.15
C THR A 26 -2.56 0.31 -0.04
N LEU A 27 -2.43 1.47 0.61
CA LEU A 27 -1.51 1.69 1.71
C LEU A 27 -2.15 1.47 3.10
N ILE A 28 -3.44 1.15 3.15
CA ILE A 28 -4.21 0.91 4.38
C ILE A 28 -4.32 -0.60 4.58
N ALA A 29 -3.91 -1.08 5.75
CA ALA A 29 -4.05 -2.48 6.13
C ALA A 29 -5.42 -2.73 6.78
N GLU A 30 -6.05 -3.83 6.40
CA GLU A 30 -7.36 -4.25 6.89
C GLU A 30 -7.22 -5.09 8.16
N LEU A 31 -8.15 -4.96 9.10
CA LEU A 31 -8.18 -5.79 10.31
C LEU A 31 -8.50 -7.25 9.93
N ASP A 32 -7.64 -8.17 10.35
CA ASP A 32 -7.79 -9.60 10.07
C ASP A 32 -8.06 -10.38 11.36
N MET A 33 -9.35 -10.64 11.61
CA MET A 33 -9.78 -11.43 12.78
C MET A 33 -9.50 -12.93 12.62
N HIS A 34 -9.26 -13.43 11.41
CA HIS A 34 -8.92 -14.83 11.20
C HIS A 34 -7.47 -15.13 11.57
N ALA A 35 -6.59 -14.14 11.42
CA ALA A 35 -5.18 -14.23 11.81
C ALA A 35 -4.93 -13.77 13.27
N ALA A 36 -5.94 -13.26 13.98
CA ALA A 36 -5.82 -12.84 15.37
C ALA A 36 -5.67 -14.04 16.33
N VAL A 37 -4.91 -13.85 17.41
CA VAL A 37 -4.77 -14.83 18.49
C VAL A 37 -5.65 -14.40 19.67
N PRO A 38 -6.68 -15.20 20.04
CA PRO A 38 -7.59 -14.85 21.13
C PRO A 38 -6.84 -14.59 22.44
N LEU A 39 -7.18 -13.47 23.09
CA LEU A 39 -6.59 -13.02 24.37
C LEU A 39 -5.08 -12.74 24.33
N ASP A 40 -4.50 -12.55 23.14
CA ASP A 40 -3.09 -12.24 22.97
C ASP A 40 -2.91 -11.04 22.04
N CYS A 41 -3.18 -11.20 20.74
CA CYS A 41 -2.94 -10.16 19.75
C CYS A 41 -3.97 -10.12 18.62
N LEU A 42 -4.18 -8.91 18.10
CA LEU A 42 -4.88 -8.68 16.82
C LEU A 42 -3.89 -8.77 15.66
N ALA A 43 -4.41 -9.01 14.46
CA ALA A 43 -3.63 -9.03 13.23
C ALA A 43 -4.21 -8.06 12.20
N TYR A 44 -3.35 -7.54 11.33
CA TYR A 44 -3.73 -6.73 10.17
C TYR A 44 -3.09 -7.32 8.93
N ARG A 45 -3.85 -7.33 7.83
CA ARG A 45 -3.37 -7.81 6.53
C ARG A 45 -2.93 -6.65 5.65
N PHE A 46 -1.75 -6.79 5.05
CA PHE A 46 -1.19 -5.80 4.14
C PHE A 46 -0.47 -6.48 2.97
N ASP A 47 -1.08 -6.42 1.79
CA ASP A 47 -0.55 -7.04 0.58
C ASP A 47 0.31 -6.04 -0.22
N LEU A 48 1.53 -6.45 -0.60
CA LEU A 48 2.50 -5.61 -1.32
C LEU A 48 2.59 -6.02 -2.80
N VAL A 49 2.28 -5.09 -3.70
CA VAL A 49 2.46 -5.27 -5.15
C VAL A 49 3.76 -4.60 -5.61
N LEU A 50 4.69 -5.40 -6.14
CA LEU A 50 5.95 -4.92 -6.70
C LEU A 50 5.85 -4.79 -8.22
N ARG A 51 6.81 -4.06 -8.83
CA ARG A 51 6.90 -3.95 -10.29
C ARG A 51 7.07 -5.34 -10.91
N GLY A 52 6.30 -5.61 -11.98
CA GLY A 52 6.41 -6.85 -12.73
C GLY A 52 7.78 -7.01 -13.40
N HIS A 53 8.24 -8.26 -13.49
CA HIS A 53 9.58 -8.59 -14.00
C HIS A 53 9.78 -8.24 -15.50
N ARG A 54 8.70 -8.26 -16.29
CA ARG A 54 8.74 -8.05 -17.75
C ARG A 54 8.33 -6.62 -18.12
N ALA A 55 9.24 -5.67 -17.93
CA ALA A 55 9.05 -4.33 -18.48
C ALA A 55 9.39 -4.31 -19.97
N THR A 56 8.55 -3.67 -20.78
CA THR A 56 8.80 -3.45 -22.20
C THR A 56 10.02 -2.55 -22.37
N LEU A 57 10.92 -2.93 -23.28
CA LEU A 57 12.08 -2.13 -23.64
C LEU A 57 11.62 -0.96 -24.52
N PHE A 58 11.92 0.27 -24.12
CA PHE A 58 11.82 1.47 -24.95
C PHE A 58 13.23 2.03 -25.13
N GLU A 59 13.67 2.26 -26.36
CA GLU A 59 14.95 2.93 -26.67
C GLU A 59 16.17 2.32 -25.96
N ASN A 60 16.27 0.98 -25.94
CA ASN A 60 17.32 0.22 -25.23
C ASN A 60 17.36 0.45 -23.70
N ARG A 61 16.26 0.87 -23.10
CA ARG A 61 16.13 1.00 -21.64
C ARG A 61 14.83 0.35 -21.18
N THR A 62 14.88 -0.19 -19.98
CA THR A 62 13.71 -0.75 -19.30
C THR A 62 12.72 0.37 -18.97
N GLN A 63 11.44 0.23 -19.31
CA GLN A 63 10.41 1.20 -18.91
C GLN A 63 10.43 1.41 -17.39
N GLY A 64 10.65 2.64 -16.93
CA GLY A 64 10.75 2.96 -15.49
C GLY A 64 12.14 2.77 -14.87
N ALA A 65 13.20 2.59 -15.67
CA ALA A 65 14.56 2.86 -15.22
C ALA A 65 14.68 4.36 -14.91
N ALA A 66 15.00 4.68 -13.65
CA ALA A 66 15.19 6.06 -13.21
C ALA A 66 16.26 6.75 -14.07
N ARG A 67 16.04 8.05 -14.32
CA ARG A 67 17.11 8.94 -14.77
C ARG A 67 18.16 9.08 -13.68
#